data_AF-A0A559PPN8-F1
#
_entry.id   AF-A0A559PPN8-F1
#
_cell.length_a   1.000
_cell.length_b   1.000
_cell.length_c   1.000
_cell.angle_alpha   90.00
_cell.angle_beta   90.00
_cell.angle_gamma   90.00
#
_symmetry.space_group_name_H-M   'P 1'
#
loop_
_entity.id
_entity.type
_entity.pdbx_description
1 polymer ?
#
loop_
_entity_poly.entity_id
_entity_poly.type
_entity_poly.pdbx_seq_one_letter_code
_entity_poly.pdbx_strand_id
1 'polypeptide(L)'
;MRTTVFTFGLIILSCLGFAQDIKDLNFIAPFKEGLAAVQRDGDWGFIDESGALVIDFRKDVVILPVEEEGKSKFPYFKEGMCLIQKTVKDIPFYGFMDTSGTIVIDPVYINATNFKDGMAIVGELTKESLGRNDLLDKRVVNYSFSEIAIDKSGKLLYFLTDPQHVTLDKKYLRKLPKIKSTVLNEKLIAVPSKTTKNWTVMRLH
;
A
#
# COMPACT_ATOMS: atom_id res chain seq x y z
N MET A 1 -9.79 51.88 -49.20
CA MET A 1 -9.90 52.36 -47.80
C MET A 1 -9.78 51.17 -46.86
N ARG A 2 -8.85 51.25 -45.91
CA ARG A 2 -8.91 50.69 -44.53
C ARG A 2 -8.99 49.15 -44.37
N THR A 3 -8.25 48.47 -43.50
CA THR A 3 -7.06 48.70 -42.66
C THR A 3 -6.63 47.30 -42.20
N THR A 4 -5.33 47.00 -42.18
CA THR A 4 -4.77 45.83 -41.49
C THR A 4 -4.99 45.95 -39.99
N VAL A 5 -5.40 44.87 -39.29
CA VAL A 5 -5.01 44.65 -37.89
C VAL A 5 -4.67 43.17 -37.70
N PHE A 6 -3.38 42.92 -37.48
CA PHE A 6 -2.84 41.71 -36.89
C PHE A 6 -3.25 41.66 -35.41
N THR A 7 -3.80 40.55 -34.94
CA THR A 7 -3.68 40.12 -33.54
C THR A 7 -3.12 38.71 -33.52
N PHE A 8 -1.82 38.64 -33.84
CA PHE A 8 -0.90 37.69 -33.23
C PHE A 8 -0.86 38.00 -31.74
N GLY A 9 -1.18 37.04 -30.86
CA GLY A 9 -0.94 37.22 -29.42
C GLY A 9 -2.02 36.71 -28.50
N LEU A 10 -2.44 35.45 -28.63
CA LEU A 10 -3.11 34.74 -27.52
C LEU A 10 -3.00 33.21 -27.64
N ILE A 11 -1.84 32.71 -28.10
CA ILE A 11 -1.55 31.26 -28.22
C ILE A 11 -0.38 30.84 -27.29
N ILE A 12 0.08 31.67 -26.36
CA ILE A 12 1.25 31.33 -25.51
C ILE A 12 1.02 31.61 -24.02
N LEU A 13 -0.11 31.18 -23.47
CA LEU A 13 -0.31 31.21 -22.02
C LEU A 13 -1.06 29.99 -21.50
N SER A 14 -0.66 28.79 -21.91
CA SER A 14 -1.22 27.55 -21.35
C SER A 14 -0.21 26.58 -20.74
N CYS A 15 1.12 26.84 -20.79
CA CYS A 15 2.11 25.92 -20.20
C CYS A 15 3.37 26.62 -19.66
N LEU A 16 3.26 27.79 -19.02
CA LEU A 16 4.25 28.12 -17.99
C LEU A 16 3.67 27.60 -16.68
N GLY A 17 3.75 26.28 -16.50
CA GLY A 17 3.63 25.65 -15.19
C GLY A 17 4.82 26.11 -14.36
N PHE A 18 4.72 27.32 -13.80
CA PHE A 18 5.65 27.73 -12.76
C PHE A 18 5.42 26.79 -11.60
N ALA A 19 6.35 25.86 -11.38
CA ALA A 19 6.43 25.13 -10.13
C ALA A 19 6.49 26.18 -9.02
N GLN A 20 5.39 26.35 -8.29
CA GLN A 20 5.36 27.22 -7.13
C GLN A 20 6.13 26.53 -6.01
N ASP A 21 6.90 27.30 -5.26
CA ASP A 21 7.59 26.77 -4.08
C ASP A 21 6.56 26.13 -3.14
N ILE A 22 6.72 24.83 -2.90
CA ILE A 22 5.93 24.11 -1.90
C ILE A 22 6.55 24.38 -0.54
N LYS A 23 5.93 25.27 0.22
CA LYS A 23 6.41 25.70 1.54
C LYS A 23 5.87 24.83 2.67
N ASP A 24 6.48 25.01 3.85
CA ASP A 24 6.05 24.44 5.13
C ASP A 24 6.02 22.90 5.15
N LEU A 25 6.98 22.29 4.47
CA LEU A 25 7.19 20.84 4.49
C LEU A 25 7.97 20.43 5.73
N ASN A 26 7.52 19.39 6.41
CA ASN A 26 8.21 18.81 7.56
C ASN A 26 9.24 17.74 7.14
N PHE A 27 9.07 17.14 5.97
CA PHE A 27 9.98 16.13 5.43
C PHE A 27 9.97 16.11 3.91
N ILE A 28 11.12 15.83 3.30
CA ILE A 28 11.29 15.63 1.85
C ILE A 28 12.14 14.37 1.64
N ALA A 29 11.60 13.39 0.92
CA ALA A 29 12.30 12.16 0.57
C ALA A 29 13.14 12.34 -0.72
N PRO A 30 14.19 11.52 -0.92
CA PRO A 30 14.82 11.37 -2.23
C PRO A 30 13.84 10.86 -3.28
N PHE A 31 14.04 11.27 -4.54
CA PHE A 31 13.29 10.74 -5.68
C PHE A 31 13.46 9.22 -5.82
N LYS A 32 12.34 8.54 -6.09
CA LYS A 32 12.26 7.13 -6.49
C LYS A 32 11.19 6.98 -7.56
N GLU A 33 11.52 6.31 -8.66
CA GLU A 33 10.61 6.12 -9.80
C GLU A 33 10.01 7.45 -10.32
N GLY A 34 10.82 8.52 -10.31
CA GLY A 34 10.42 9.85 -10.78
C GLY A 34 9.56 10.67 -9.80
N LEU A 35 9.26 10.14 -8.60
CA LEU A 35 8.46 10.83 -7.58
C LEU A 35 9.21 10.93 -6.24
N ALA A 36 9.01 12.02 -5.52
CA ALA A 36 9.50 12.21 -4.16
C ALA A 36 8.34 12.43 -3.20
N ALA A 37 8.32 11.67 -2.10
CA ALA A 37 7.35 11.89 -1.04
C ALA A 37 7.70 13.15 -0.25
N VAL A 38 6.70 13.98 0.00
CA VAL A 38 6.78 15.19 0.82
C VAL A 38 5.77 15.11 1.95
N GLN A 39 6.14 15.59 3.13
CA GLN A 39 5.25 15.58 4.30
C GLN A 39 4.89 17.00 4.73
N ARG A 40 3.61 17.22 5.03
CA ARG A 40 3.09 18.43 5.66
C ARG A 40 2.06 18.05 6.71
N ASP A 41 2.20 18.57 7.93
CA ASP A 41 1.26 18.38 9.05
C ASP A 41 0.92 16.91 9.35
N GLY A 42 1.88 16.01 9.10
CA GLY A 42 1.73 14.56 9.28
C GLY A 42 1.19 13.81 8.06
N ASP A 43 0.67 14.52 7.06
CA ASP A 43 0.10 13.97 5.84
C ASP A 43 1.16 13.89 4.74
N TRP A 44 1.04 12.90 3.84
CA TRP A 44 1.99 12.67 2.75
C TRP A 44 1.41 13.08 1.41
N GLY A 45 2.20 13.81 0.61
CA GLY A 45 1.98 14.07 -0.81
C GLY A 45 3.16 13.60 -1.65
N PHE A 46 3.07 13.73 -2.97
CA PHE A 46 4.17 13.39 -3.88
C PHE A 46 4.41 14.50 -4.90
N ILE A 47 5.68 14.82 -5.11
CA ILE A 47 6.14 15.76 -6.13
C ILE A 47 6.88 15.02 -7.25
N ASP A 48 6.82 15.56 -8.46
CA ASP A 48 7.63 15.11 -9.59
C ASP A 48 9.00 15.83 -9.65
N GLU A 49 9.83 15.46 -10.63
CA GLU A 49 11.18 16.02 -10.82
C GLU A 49 11.17 17.52 -11.21
N SER A 50 10.02 18.06 -11.63
CA SER A 50 9.86 19.50 -11.86
C SER A 50 9.53 20.28 -10.57
N GLY A 51 9.25 19.56 -9.49
CA GLY A 51 8.79 20.12 -8.21
C GLY A 51 7.28 20.32 -8.14
N ALA A 52 6.52 19.86 -9.13
CA ALA A 52 5.05 19.95 -9.11
C ALA A 52 4.46 18.90 -8.17
N LEU A 53 3.50 19.31 -7.34
CA LEU A 53 2.72 18.39 -6.49
C LEU A 53 1.75 17.59 -7.39
N VAL A 54 2.05 16.32 -7.62
CA VAL A 54 1.27 15.43 -8.48
C VAL A 54 0.25 14.58 -7.71
N ILE A 55 0.51 14.34 -6.42
CA ILE A 55 -0.45 13.72 -5.50
C ILE A 55 -0.54 14.62 -4.28
N ASP A 56 -1.76 15.10 -4.01
CA ASP A 56 -2.03 15.99 -2.87
C ASP A 56 -1.82 15.27 -1.52
N PHE A 57 -1.66 16.07 -0.46
CA PHE A 57 -1.44 15.58 0.89
C PHE A 57 -2.62 14.74 1.36
N ARG A 58 -2.33 13.51 1.78
CA ARG A 58 -3.33 12.54 2.20
C ARG A 58 -2.87 11.72 3.40
N LYS A 59 -3.83 11.44 4.29
CA LYS A 59 -3.64 10.77 5.59
C LYS A 59 -3.48 9.27 5.50
N ASP A 60 -3.99 8.69 4.44
CA ASP A 60 -4.04 7.25 4.23
C ASP A 60 -2.76 6.70 3.60
N VAL A 61 -1.84 7.52 3.11
CA VAL A 61 -0.52 7.05 2.66
C VAL A 61 0.36 6.69 3.85
N VAL A 62 0.92 5.49 3.82
CA VAL A 62 1.67 4.93 4.95
C VAL A 62 3.01 4.37 4.53
N ILE A 63 3.93 4.36 5.48
CA ILE A 63 5.20 3.62 5.39
C ILE A 63 4.89 2.15 5.72
N LEU A 64 5.56 1.22 5.02
CA LEU A 64 5.48 -0.22 5.31
C LEU A 64 5.54 -0.52 6.82
N PRO A 65 4.55 -1.24 7.38
CA PRO A 65 4.55 -1.62 8.81
C PRO A 65 5.56 -2.72 9.17
N VAL A 66 6.36 -3.21 8.23
CA VAL A 66 7.15 -4.42 8.45
C VAL A 66 8.57 -4.03 8.82
N GLU A 67 9.05 -4.65 9.89
CA GLU A 67 10.45 -4.60 10.32
C GLU A 67 11.34 -5.38 9.33
N GLU A 68 11.39 -4.95 8.07
CA GLU A 68 12.41 -5.41 7.14
C GLU A 68 13.75 -4.75 7.47
N GLU A 69 14.84 -5.50 7.32
CA GLU A 69 16.17 -4.89 7.22
C GLU A 69 16.21 -4.04 5.94
N GLY A 70 16.59 -2.76 6.05
CA GLY A 70 16.54 -1.81 4.93
C GLY A 70 15.30 -0.89 4.88
N LYS A 71 14.64 -0.68 6.03
CA LYS A 71 13.47 0.21 6.20
C LYS A 71 13.59 1.53 5.44
N SER A 72 12.64 1.80 4.54
CA SER A 72 12.40 3.18 4.10
C SER A 72 11.77 3.97 5.24
N LYS A 73 12.26 5.18 5.50
CA LYS A 73 11.69 6.10 6.51
C LYS A 73 10.53 6.95 5.97
N PHE A 74 10.11 6.68 4.74
CA PHE A 74 9.13 7.45 3.97
C PHE A 74 8.40 6.53 2.98
N PRO A 75 7.15 6.87 2.62
CA PRO A 75 6.40 6.16 1.58
C PRO A 75 7.06 6.41 0.22
N TYR A 76 6.99 5.43 -0.67
CA TYR A 76 7.52 5.56 -2.02
C TYR A 76 6.78 4.61 -2.96
N PHE A 77 6.82 4.92 -4.25
CA PHE A 77 6.35 4.01 -5.28
C PHE A 77 7.39 2.93 -5.54
N LYS A 78 6.93 1.69 -5.59
CA LYS A 78 7.74 0.56 -6.05
C LYS A 78 6.94 -0.20 -7.09
N GLU A 79 7.50 -0.28 -8.29
CA GLU A 79 6.85 -0.81 -9.48
C GLU A 79 5.52 -0.11 -9.79
N GLY A 80 5.45 1.20 -9.57
CA GLY A 80 4.26 2.02 -9.82
C GLY A 80 3.14 1.90 -8.79
N MET A 81 3.36 1.18 -7.67
CA MET A 81 2.37 1.01 -6.60
C MET A 81 2.89 1.60 -5.28
N CYS A 82 2.01 2.22 -4.51
CA CYS A 82 2.31 2.73 -3.17
C CYS A 82 1.22 2.29 -2.17
N LEU A 83 1.62 2.02 -0.93
CA LEU A 83 0.72 1.56 0.12
C LEU A 83 -0.16 2.69 0.65
N ILE A 84 -1.41 2.32 0.86
CA ILE A 84 -2.40 3.13 1.59
C ILE A 84 -3.03 2.30 2.69
N GLN A 85 -3.61 2.97 3.69
CA GLN A 85 -4.21 2.36 4.86
C GLN A 85 -5.54 3.00 5.23
N LYS A 86 -6.51 2.17 5.60
CA LYS A 86 -7.76 2.59 6.24
C LYS A 86 -7.96 1.84 7.54
N THR A 87 -8.35 2.54 8.59
CA THR A 87 -8.66 1.92 9.88
C THR A 87 -10.15 1.59 9.97
N VAL A 88 -10.49 0.34 10.26
CA VAL A 88 -11.86 -0.13 10.50
C VAL A 88 -11.91 -0.78 11.88
N LYS A 89 -12.70 -0.21 12.80
CA LYS A 89 -12.80 -0.70 14.20
C LYS A 89 -11.43 -0.84 14.88
N ASP A 90 -10.59 0.19 14.76
CA ASP A 90 -9.23 0.24 15.32
C ASP A 90 -8.24 -0.78 14.70
N ILE A 91 -8.62 -1.45 13.61
CA ILE A 91 -7.77 -2.38 12.86
C ILE A 91 -7.35 -1.70 11.56
N PRO A 92 -6.05 -1.54 11.28
CA PRO A 92 -5.58 -1.03 10.00
C PRO A 92 -5.71 -2.09 8.91
N PHE A 93 -6.23 -1.67 7.78
CA PHE A 93 -6.27 -2.43 6.54
C PHE A 93 -5.46 -1.69 5.49
N TYR A 94 -4.75 -2.44 4.65
CA TYR A 94 -3.82 -1.97 3.64
C TYR A 94 -4.34 -2.27 2.25
N GLY A 95 -4.10 -1.32 1.37
CA GLY A 95 -4.39 -1.37 -0.05
C GLY A 95 -3.28 -0.67 -0.82
N PHE A 96 -3.50 -0.43 -2.10
CA PHE A 96 -2.50 0.19 -2.97
C PHE A 96 -3.11 1.24 -3.89
N MET A 97 -2.34 2.30 -4.12
CA MET A 97 -2.63 3.32 -5.13
C MET A 97 -1.54 3.32 -6.21
N ASP A 98 -1.88 3.81 -7.40
CA ASP A 98 -0.93 4.06 -8.48
C ASP A 98 -0.28 5.45 -8.40
N THR A 99 0.63 5.75 -9.33
CA THR A 99 1.37 7.02 -9.41
C THR A 99 0.52 8.25 -9.72
N SER A 100 -0.75 8.07 -10.09
CA SER A 100 -1.73 9.16 -10.20
C SER A 100 -2.45 9.45 -8.87
N GLY A 101 -2.23 8.61 -7.85
CA GLY A 101 -2.95 8.66 -6.57
C GLY A 101 -4.29 7.91 -6.59
N THR A 102 -4.61 7.22 -7.70
CA THR A 102 -5.85 6.43 -7.83
C THR A 102 -5.71 5.14 -7.03
N ILE A 103 -6.72 4.82 -6.22
CA ILE A 103 -6.77 3.54 -5.50
C ILE A 103 -6.99 2.42 -6.51
N VAL A 104 -6.05 1.49 -6.60
CA VAL A 104 -6.12 0.31 -7.49
C VAL A 104 -6.59 -0.90 -6.71
N ILE A 105 -6.13 -1.05 -5.47
CA ILE A 105 -6.49 -2.14 -4.57
C ILE A 105 -7.04 -1.50 -3.29
N ASP A 106 -8.31 -1.76 -3.00
CA ASP A 106 -8.96 -1.23 -1.80
C ASP A 106 -8.24 -1.70 -0.52
N PRO A 107 -8.23 -0.89 0.56
CA PRO A 107 -7.67 -1.30 1.83
C PRO A 107 -8.48 -2.43 2.50
N VAL A 108 -8.15 -3.68 2.16
CA VAL A 108 -8.87 -4.89 2.61
C VAL A 108 -7.95 -5.93 3.26
N TYR A 109 -6.63 -5.76 3.18
CA TYR A 109 -5.67 -6.70 3.74
C TYR A 109 -5.18 -6.23 5.11
N ILE A 110 -4.95 -7.13 6.07
CA ILE A 110 -4.50 -6.71 7.42
C ILE A 110 -3.00 -6.45 7.50
N ASN A 111 -2.26 -6.75 6.42
CA ASN A 111 -0.85 -6.45 6.24
C ASN A 111 -0.49 -6.53 4.75
N ALA A 112 0.59 -5.88 4.33
CA ALA A 112 1.07 -5.92 2.94
C ALA A 112 2.56 -5.60 2.84
N THR A 113 3.25 -6.24 1.88
CA THR A 113 4.59 -5.85 1.43
C THR A 113 4.50 -4.87 0.26
N ASN A 114 5.62 -4.22 -0.07
CA ASN A 114 5.72 -3.55 -1.38
C ASN A 114 5.76 -4.59 -2.51
N PHE A 115 5.46 -4.13 -3.72
CA PHE A 115 5.64 -4.94 -4.91
C PHE A 115 7.12 -5.28 -5.14
N LYS A 116 7.37 -6.51 -5.58
CA LYS A 116 8.66 -7.00 -6.03
C LYS A 116 8.42 -8.07 -7.09
N ASP A 117 9.02 -7.89 -8.26
CA ASP A 117 8.91 -8.78 -9.41
C ASP A 117 7.44 -9.04 -9.81
N GLY A 118 6.64 -7.96 -9.84
CA GLY A 118 5.23 -8.00 -10.22
C GLY A 118 4.26 -8.50 -9.13
N MET A 119 4.76 -8.84 -7.94
CA MET A 119 3.96 -9.44 -6.87
C MET A 119 4.06 -8.64 -5.57
N ALA A 120 2.97 -8.58 -4.81
CA ALA A 120 2.98 -8.21 -3.41
C ALA A 120 2.48 -9.37 -2.55
N ILE A 121 3.06 -9.57 -1.37
CA ILE A 121 2.54 -10.50 -0.37
C ILE A 121 1.60 -9.71 0.54
N VAL A 122 0.40 -10.23 0.75
CA VAL A 122 -0.62 -9.59 1.58
C VAL A 122 -1.17 -10.57 2.61
N GLY A 123 -1.63 -9.99 3.71
CA GLY A 123 -2.29 -10.67 4.80
C GLY A 123 -3.79 -10.73 4.58
N GLU A 124 -4.30 -11.86 4.12
CA GLU A 124 -5.74 -12.09 3.99
C GLU A 124 -6.34 -12.46 5.35
N LEU A 125 -7.47 -11.85 5.67
CA LEU A 125 -8.24 -12.13 6.87
C LEU A 125 -9.57 -12.78 6.48
N THR A 126 -9.72 -14.06 6.76
CA THR A 126 -10.98 -14.79 6.56
C THR A 126 -11.82 -14.73 7.84
N LYS A 127 -13.14 -14.60 7.68
CA LYS A 127 -14.10 -14.63 8.78
C LYS A 127 -15.09 -15.77 8.58
N GLU A 128 -15.11 -16.72 9.49
CA GLU A 128 -16.06 -17.83 9.50
C GLU A 128 -17.10 -17.63 10.61
N SER A 129 -18.37 -17.91 10.32
CA SER A 129 -19.44 -17.89 11.32
C SER A 129 -19.59 -19.29 11.91
N LEU A 130 -19.24 -19.47 13.17
CA LEU A 130 -19.33 -20.75 13.88
C LEU A 130 -20.71 -21.01 14.51
N GLY A 131 -21.63 -20.04 14.44
CA GLY A 131 -23.00 -20.18 14.92
C GLY A 131 -23.44 -19.02 15.81
N ARG A 132 -24.53 -19.22 16.56
CA ARG A 132 -25.03 -18.27 17.57
C ARG A 132 -24.88 -18.93 18.94
N ASN A 133 -24.34 -18.20 19.90
CA ASN A 133 -24.41 -18.57 21.29
C ASN A 133 -25.75 -18.06 21.83
N ASP A 134 -26.70 -18.98 22.02
CA ASP A 134 -28.07 -18.65 22.43
C ASP A 134 -28.17 -18.10 23.86
N LEU A 135 -27.17 -18.39 24.72
CA LEU A 135 -27.11 -17.88 26.09
C LEU A 135 -26.64 -16.41 26.16
N LEU A 136 -25.80 -15.99 25.22
CA LEU A 136 -25.21 -14.64 25.19
C LEU A 136 -25.81 -13.73 24.11
N ASP A 137 -26.73 -14.26 23.31
CA ASP A 137 -27.25 -13.66 22.09
C ASP A 137 -26.15 -13.08 21.17
N LYS A 138 -25.06 -13.84 20.98
CA LYS A 138 -23.90 -13.40 20.20
C LYS A 138 -23.55 -14.38 19.10
N ARG A 139 -23.27 -13.86 17.90
CA ARG A 139 -22.67 -14.63 16.81
C ARG A 139 -21.23 -15.00 17.19
N VAL A 140 -20.93 -16.30 17.19
CA VAL A 140 -19.57 -16.80 17.35
C VAL A 140 -18.92 -16.73 15.99
N VAL A 141 -17.85 -15.95 15.88
CA VAL A 141 -17.09 -15.79 14.64
C VAL A 141 -15.65 -16.16 14.89
N ASN A 142 -15.08 -16.86 13.92
CA ASN A 142 -13.70 -17.24 13.88
C ASN A 142 -12.99 -16.38 12.84
N TYR A 143 -11.81 -15.90 13.16
CA TYR A 143 -10.97 -15.20 12.19
C TYR A 143 -9.72 -16.02 11.94
N SER A 144 -9.30 -16.07 10.68
CA SER A 144 -8.07 -16.72 10.27
C SER A 144 -7.26 -15.81 9.35
N PHE A 145 -5.94 -15.92 9.46
CA PHE A 145 -4.97 -15.15 8.69
C PHE A 145 -4.18 -16.08 7.77
N SER A 146 -4.06 -15.69 6.50
CA SER A 146 -3.22 -16.36 5.50
C SER A 146 -2.34 -15.34 4.79
N GLU A 147 -1.15 -15.76 4.41
CA GLU A 147 -0.29 -15.00 3.50
C GLU A 147 -0.58 -15.45 2.07
N ILE A 148 -0.88 -14.51 1.19
CA ILE A 148 -1.13 -14.75 -0.23
C ILE A 148 -0.29 -13.80 -1.07
N ALA A 149 0.05 -14.22 -2.29
CA ALA A 149 0.67 -13.36 -3.29
C ALA A 149 -0.39 -12.84 -4.28
N ILE A 150 -0.37 -11.54 -4.56
CA ILE A 150 -1.27 -10.87 -5.51
C ILE A 150 -0.48 -10.13 -6.60
N ASP A 151 -1.11 -9.95 -7.76
CA ASP A 151 -0.61 -9.04 -8.80
C ASP A 151 -1.05 -7.57 -8.56
N LYS A 152 -0.62 -6.67 -9.46
CA LYS A 152 -0.91 -5.23 -9.36
C LYS A 152 -2.40 -4.86 -9.50
N SER A 153 -3.23 -5.78 -10.03
CA SER A 153 -4.68 -5.61 -10.09
C SER A 153 -5.39 -6.10 -8.82
N GLY A 154 -4.66 -6.71 -7.89
CA GLY A 154 -5.22 -7.36 -6.71
C GLY A 154 -5.67 -8.80 -6.95
N LYS A 155 -5.39 -9.36 -8.12
CA LYS A 155 -5.73 -10.77 -8.41
C LYS A 155 -4.80 -11.69 -7.64
N LEU A 156 -5.39 -12.69 -6.99
CA LEU A 156 -4.68 -13.77 -6.33
C LEU A 156 -3.83 -14.56 -7.34
N LEU A 157 -2.54 -14.73 -7.00
CA LEU A 157 -1.60 -15.57 -7.73
C LEU A 157 -1.34 -16.89 -6.99
N TYR A 158 -0.99 -16.82 -5.70
CA TYR A 158 -0.60 -17.99 -4.92
C TYR A 158 -1.03 -17.89 -3.46
N PHE A 159 -1.47 -19.01 -2.89
CA PHE A 159 -1.59 -19.18 -1.44
C PHE A 159 -0.24 -19.59 -0.86
N LEU A 160 0.28 -18.86 0.13
CA LEU A 160 1.60 -19.10 0.70
C LEU A 160 1.52 -19.87 2.01
N THR A 161 0.54 -19.53 2.85
CA THR A 161 0.36 -20.18 4.16
C THR A 161 -1.06 -20.67 4.37
N ASP A 162 -1.22 -21.70 5.21
CA ASP A 162 -2.55 -22.12 5.65
C ASP A 162 -3.18 -21.08 6.56
N PRO A 163 -4.52 -21.01 6.60
CA PRO A 163 -5.23 -20.15 7.55
C PRO A 163 -4.83 -20.46 9.00
N GLN A 164 -4.30 -19.46 9.69
CA GLN A 164 -3.97 -19.52 11.11
C GLN A 164 -4.99 -18.74 11.92
N HIS A 165 -5.55 -19.36 12.97
CA HIS A 165 -6.51 -18.68 13.84
C HIS A 165 -5.93 -17.38 14.40
N VAL A 166 -6.68 -16.30 14.29
CA VAL A 166 -6.35 -15.01 14.90
C VAL A 166 -7.52 -14.51 15.72
N THR A 167 -7.22 -13.99 16.91
CA THR A 167 -8.23 -13.34 17.75
C THR A 167 -8.24 -11.84 17.45
N LEU A 168 -9.31 -11.37 16.82
CA LEU A 168 -9.56 -9.94 16.62
C LEU A 168 -10.46 -9.41 17.74
N ASP A 169 -9.87 -8.97 18.85
CA ASP A 169 -10.60 -8.29 19.92
C ASP A 169 -9.95 -6.93 20.21
N LYS A 170 -10.77 -5.89 20.38
CA LYS A 170 -10.36 -4.54 20.76
C LYS A 170 -9.46 -4.49 22.01
N LYS A 171 -9.55 -5.49 22.90
CA LYS A 171 -8.75 -5.65 24.12
C LYS A 171 -7.56 -6.63 23.96
N TYR A 172 -7.55 -7.48 22.93
CA TYR A 172 -6.56 -8.57 22.78
C TYR A 172 -5.79 -8.59 21.44
N LEU A 173 -6.05 -7.65 20.52
CA LEU A 173 -5.17 -7.36 19.38
C LEU A 173 -3.87 -6.70 19.86
N ARG A 174 -3.07 -7.44 20.63
CA ARG A 174 -1.76 -6.97 21.11
C ARG A 174 -0.76 -6.80 19.96
N LYS A 175 -0.97 -7.50 18.82
CA LYS A 175 -0.10 -7.41 17.64
C LYS A 175 -0.81 -7.98 16.40
N LEU A 176 -0.83 -7.23 15.30
CA LEU A 176 -1.26 -7.75 14.00
C LEU A 176 -0.31 -8.87 13.54
N PRO A 177 -0.82 -9.92 12.86
CA PRO A 177 0.03 -10.94 12.28
C PRO A 177 0.97 -10.29 11.26
N LYS A 178 2.24 -10.67 11.36
CA LYS A 178 3.29 -10.21 10.45
C LYS A 178 3.35 -11.14 9.25
N ILE A 179 3.50 -10.55 8.06
CA ILE A 179 3.95 -11.29 6.89
C ILE A 179 5.38 -11.74 7.14
N LYS A 180 5.64 -13.02 6.95
CA LYS A 180 6.97 -13.63 7.07
C LYS A 180 7.52 -14.05 5.72
N SER A 181 6.65 -14.42 4.77
CA SER A 181 7.09 -14.81 3.43
C SER A 181 7.72 -13.62 2.70
N THR A 182 8.64 -13.90 1.79
CA THR A 182 9.32 -12.87 0.99
C THR A 182 9.49 -13.32 -0.46
N VAL A 183 9.25 -12.40 -1.39
CA VAL A 183 9.52 -12.64 -2.81
C VAL A 183 11.03 -12.60 -3.01
N LEU A 184 11.60 -13.70 -3.49
CA LEU A 184 13.04 -13.78 -3.80
C LEU A 184 13.31 -13.22 -5.19
N ASN A 185 12.55 -13.68 -6.18
CA ASN A 185 12.54 -13.20 -7.55
C ASN A 185 11.20 -13.55 -8.25
N GLU A 186 11.11 -13.31 -9.56
CA GLU A 186 9.91 -13.57 -10.38
C GLU A 186 9.49 -15.05 -10.47
N LYS A 187 10.32 -15.97 -9.98
CA LYS A 187 10.08 -17.42 -10.00
C LYS A 187 10.09 -18.08 -8.63
N LEU A 188 10.44 -17.36 -7.57
CA LEU A 188 10.73 -17.94 -6.25
C LEU A 188 10.20 -17.08 -5.11
N ILE A 189 9.51 -17.72 -4.18
CA ILE A 189 9.07 -17.13 -2.91
C ILE A 189 9.60 -17.97 -1.75
N ALA A 190 10.20 -17.33 -0.75
CA ALA A 190 10.53 -17.98 0.51
C ALA A 190 9.33 -17.90 1.45
N VAL A 191 8.88 -19.06 1.94
CA VAL A 191 7.69 -19.23 2.78
C VAL A 191 8.12 -19.94 4.08
N PRO A 192 7.68 -19.50 5.27
CA PRO A 192 8.00 -20.20 6.51
C PRO A 192 7.29 -21.57 6.59
N SER A 193 7.98 -22.58 7.10
CA SER A 193 7.39 -23.90 7.35
C SER A 193 6.35 -23.86 8.47
N LYS A 194 5.30 -24.68 8.34
CA LYS A 194 4.20 -24.80 9.32
C LYS A 194 4.64 -25.38 10.67
N THR A 195 5.67 -26.22 10.69
CA THR A 195 6.00 -27.09 11.83
C THR A 195 7.39 -26.88 12.41
N THR A 196 8.27 -26.17 11.70
CA THR A 196 9.66 -25.97 12.10
C THR A 196 10.04 -24.50 11.93
N LYS A 197 11.10 -24.03 12.61
CA LYS A 197 11.70 -22.70 12.36
C LYS A 197 12.44 -22.63 11.00
N ASN A 198 12.06 -23.46 10.04
CA ASN A 198 12.71 -23.61 8.75
C ASN A 198 11.91 -22.90 7.64
N TRP A 199 12.53 -22.72 6.49
CA TRP A 199 11.97 -22.04 5.32
C TRP A 199 11.82 -23.02 4.14
N THR A 200 10.83 -22.77 3.30
CA THR A 200 10.63 -23.46 2.03
C THR A 200 10.75 -22.46 0.90
N VAL A 201 11.52 -22.79 -0.13
CA VAL A 201 11.55 -22.01 -1.38
C VAL A 201 10.51 -22.60 -2.32
N MET A 202 9.42 -21.87 -2.52
CA MET A 202 8.34 -22.22 -3.44
C MET A 202 8.70 -21.75 -4.86
N ARG A 203 8.60 -22.64 -5.84
CA ARG A 203 8.77 -22.32 -7.26
C ARG A 203 7.43 -21.91 -7.86
N LEU A 204 7.45 -20.83 -8.64
CA LEU A 204 6.29 -20.31 -9.35
C LEU A 204 6.25 -20.91 -10.76
N HIS A 205 5.04 -21.20 -11.23
CA HIS A 205 4.75 -21.76 -12.55
C HIS A 205 3.78 -20.84 -13.30
#